data_AF-A0A9D1UUZ5-F1
#
_entry.id   AF-A0A9D1UUZ5-F1
#
_cell.length_a   1.000
_cell.length_b   1.000
_cell.length_c   1.000
_cell.angle_alpha   90.00
_cell.angle_beta   90.00
_cell.angle_gamma   90.00
#
_symmetry.space_group_name_H-M   'P 1'
#
loop_
_entity.id
_entity.type
_entity.pdbx_description
1 polymer ?
#
loop_
_entity_poly.entity_id
_entity_poly.type
_entity_poly.pdbx_seq_one_letter_code
_entity_poly.pdbx_strand_id
1 'polypeptide(L)'
;MATSGSRRVDSAAPRTSLLDLIKVAVRLGPKQVNDEIQLAIGQMKGKGVAAGVAAALIVVGLVFLSFLVVALIVAAVAALSLVFQLWAAALIVAGAFLLIAVIFALIGLLKLKSAMPLMPEDAIRGLRLDLGVAREGTDFDPQSLDRADAERARKKKEAQQAQSGKSKEAGKGQPAKPDYTELLRRTALRRDHLASLQDQITQRASRESLSDEVQSTAREVRRRAASGQSSGSGSGSGSGASADAHGPAGQNPVAARWKPLAVFAGSAAAGAVFLRELVKK
;
A
#
# COMPACT_ATOMS: atom_id res chain seq x y z
N MET A 1 73.26 -27.84 -13.74
CA MET A 1 72.38 -28.20 -14.86
C MET A 1 70.95 -28.28 -14.35
N ALA A 2 70.04 -27.60 -15.04
CA ALA A 2 68.59 -27.51 -14.80
C ALA A 2 67.91 -28.91 -14.88
N THR A 3 66.69 -29.17 -14.39
CA THR A 3 65.42 -28.50 -14.72
C THR A 3 64.28 -28.79 -13.72
N SER A 4 63.39 -27.79 -13.56
CA SER A 4 62.11 -27.80 -12.87
C SER A 4 61.04 -28.66 -13.55
N GLY A 5 60.09 -29.18 -12.77
CA GLY A 5 58.84 -29.79 -13.25
C GLY A 5 57.66 -29.47 -12.33
N SER A 6 57.29 -28.19 -12.19
CA SER A 6 56.05 -27.77 -11.52
C SER A 6 54.85 -28.06 -12.43
N ARG A 7 54.02 -29.02 -12.02
CA ARG A 7 52.77 -29.38 -12.70
C ARG A 7 51.68 -28.39 -12.24
N ARG A 8 51.51 -27.26 -12.94
CA ARG A 8 50.35 -26.38 -12.75
C ARG A 8 49.10 -27.12 -13.21
N VAL A 9 48.15 -27.30 -12.30
CA VAL A 9 46.79 -27.70 -12.65
C VAL A 9 46.06 -26.42 -13.01
N ASP A 10 46.07 -26.06 -14.30
CA ASP A 10 45.25 -24.98 -14.82
C ASP A 10 43.79 -25.43 -14.80
N SER A 11 43.14 -25.27 -13.64
CA SER A 11 41.68 -25.38 -13.55
C SER A 11 41.09 -24.11 -14.15
N ALA A 12 40.97 -24.09 -15.48
CA ALA A 12 40.17 -23.09 -16.19
C ALA A 12 38.70 -23.27 -15.78
N ALA A 13 38.30 -22.56 -14.72
CA ALA A 13 36.89 -22.47 -14.34
C ALA A 13 36.09 -21.96 -15.55
N PRO A 14 35.01 -22.64 -15.97
CA PRO A 14 34.14 -22.15 -17.03
C PRO A 14 33.67 -20.74 -16.66
N ARG A 15 33.95 -19.76 -17.52
CA ARG A 15 33.42 -18.40 -17.35
C ARG A 15 31.91 -18.50 -17.52
N THR A 16 31.18 -18.56 -16.42
CA THR A 16 29.72 -18.56 -16.40
C THR A 16 29.24 -17.35 -17.19
N SER A 17 28.46 -17.60 -18.23
CA SER A 17 27.95 -16.56 -19.11
C SER A 17 27.12 -15.56 -18.30
N LEU A 18 27.18 -14.27 -18.65
CA LEU A 18 26.29 -13.24 -18.10
C LEU A 18 24.82 -13.66 -18.20
N LEU A 19 24.47 -14.42 -19.25
CA LEU A 19 23.14 -14.98 -19.43
C LEU A 19 22.81 -16.08 -18.39
N ASP A 20 23.80 -16.87 -17.97
CA ASP A 20 23.61 -17.86 -16.89
C ASP A 20 23.47 -17.19 -15.53
N LEU A 21 24.20 -16.10 -15.27
CA LEU A 21 24.05 -15.32 -14.03
C LEU A 21 22.67 -14.63 -13.96
N ILE A 22 22.20 -14.06 -15.06
CA ILE A 22 20.85 -13.48 -15.14
C ILE A 22 19.80 -14.58 -14.97
N LYS A 23 19.98 -15.75 -15.62
CA LYS A 23 19.06 -16.87 -15.51
C LYS A 23 18.99 -17.45 -14.09
N VAL A 24 20.12 -17.51 -13.39
CA VAL A 24 20.20 -17.92 -11.98
C VAL A 24 19.58 -16.85 -11.08
N ALA A 25 19.86 -15.57 -11.29
CA ALA A 25 19.27 -14.46 -10.52
C ALA A 25 17.75 -14.39 -10.69
N VAL A 26 17.22 -14.55 -11.91
CA VAL A 26 15.76 -14.60 -12.18
C VAL A 26 15.13 -15.86 -11.55
N ARG A 27 15.88 -16.96 -11.48
CA ARG A 27 15.41 -18.22 -10.88
C ARG A 27 15.45 -18.23 -9.34
N LEU A 28 16.41 -17.53 -8.72
CA LEU A 28 16.62 -17.51 -7.26
C LEU A 28 16.03 -16.27 -6.57
N GLY A 29 15.96 -15.13 -7.25
CA GLY A 29 15.44 -13.88 -6.70
C GLY A 29 14.07 -14.01 -6.03
N PRO A 30 13.07 -14.65 -6.67
CA PRO A 30 11.75 -14.84 -6.05
C PRO A 30 11.79 -15.67 -4.76
N LYS A 31 12.71 -16.65 -4.66
CA LYS A 31 12.85 -17.49 -3.47
C LYS A 31 13.49 -16.74 -2.32
N GLN A 32 14.55 -15.97 -2.58
CA GLN A 32 15.21 -15.18 -1.56
C GLN A 32 14.29 -14.09 -0.99
N VAL A 33 13.51 -13.42 -1.85
CA VAL A 33 12.49 -12.47 -1.41
C VAL A 33 11.44 -13.16 -0.52
N ASN A 34 10.98 -14.35 -0.90
CA ASN A 34 10.04 -15.11 -0.09
C ASN A 34 10.62 -15.51 1.27
N ASP A 35 11.90 -15.89 1.34
CA ASP A 35 12.56 -16.29 2.59
C ASP A 35 12.75 -15.10 3.54
N GLU A 36 13.16 -13.94 3.02
CA GLU A 36 13.25 -12.69 3.80
C GLU A 36 11.87 -12.24 4.32
N ILE A 37 10.82 -12.39 3.50
CA ILE A 37 9.44 -12.12 3.93
C ILE A 37 9.03 -13.08 5.06
N GLN A 38 9.31 -14.37 4.95
CA GLN A 38 8.97 -15.34 5.99
C GLN A 38 9.72 -15.09 7.30
N LEU A 39 10.99 -14.68 7.21
CA LEU A 39 11.81 -14.30 8.36
C LEU A 39 11.27 -13.02 9.03
N ALA A 40 10.89 -12.01 8.25
CA ALA A 40 10.24 -10.81 8.74
C ALA A 40 8.89 -11.12 9.40
N ILE A 41 8.07 -11.98 8.79
CA ILE A 41 6.78 -12.43 9.35
C ILE A 41 7.01 -13.14 10.69
N GLY A 42 8.00 -14.02 10.79
CA GLY A 42 8.35 -14.72 12.03
C GLY A 42 8.72 -13.75 13.16
N GLN A 43 9.54 -12.74 12.88
CA GLN A 43 9.92 -11.71 13.85
C GLN A 43 8.73 -10.81 14.24
N MET A 44 7.91 -10.43 13.26
CA MET A 44 6.71 -9.61 13.49
C MET A 44 5.64 -10.37 14.28
N LYS A 45 5.52 -11.69 14.15
CA LYS A 45 4.50 -12.45 14.88
C LYS A 45 4.74 -12.44 16.38
N GLY A 46 5.99 -12.65 16.81
CA GLY A 46 6.35 -12.57 18.24
C GLY A 46 6.21 -11.15 18.80
N LYS A 47 6.80 -10.16 18.12
CA LYS A 47 6.75 -8.74 18.55
C LYS A 47 5.34 -8.16 18.45
N GLY A 48 4.59 -8.54 17.42
CA GLY A 48 3.23 -8.08 17.15
C GLY A 48 2.20 -8.64 18.13
N VAL A 49 2.36 -9.89 18.59
CA VAL A 49 1.49 -10.43 19.66
C VAL A 49 1.71 -9.68 20.97
N ALA A 50 2.97 -9.46 21.37
CA ALA A 50 3.25 -8.71 22.61
C ALA A 50 2.73 -7.26 22.53
N ALA A 51 2.97 -6.57 21.42
CA ALA A 51 2.43 -5.24 21.19
C ALA A 51 0.88 -5.24 21.15
N GLY A 52 0.27 -6.26 20.56
CA GLY A 52 -1.19 -6.44 20.50
C GLY A 52 -1.81 -6.66 21.88
N VAL A 53 -1.21 -7.49 22.73
CA VAL A 53 -1.66 -7.69 24.11
C VAL A 53 -1.52 -6.40 24.92
N ALA A 54 -0.39 -5.69 24.80
CA ALA A 54 -0.21 -4.40 25.48
C ALA A 54 -1.26 -3.38 25.04
N ALA A 55 -1.52 -3.27 23.74
CA ALA A 55 -2.57 -2.40 23.20
C ALA A 55 -3.96 -2.79 23.72
N ALA A 56 -4.28 -4.09 23.76
CA ALA A 56 -5.55 -4.58 24.30
C ALA A 56 -5.72 -4.24 25.78
N LEU A 57 -4.68 -4.43 26.61
CA LEU A 57 -4.70 -4.08 28.03
C LEU A 57 -4.87 -2.57 28.24
N ILE A 58 -4.24 -1.73 27.41
CA ILE A 58 -4.46 -0.28 27.45
C ILE A 58 -5.92 0.06 27.16
N VAL A 59 -6.51 -0.54 26.12
CA VAL A 59 -7.93 -0.29 25.78
C VAL A 59 -8.85 -0.70 26.93
N VAL A 60 -8.65 -1.89 27.51
CA VAL A 60 -9.42 -2.34 28.68
C VAL A 60 -9.23 -1.39 29.87
N GLY A 61 -7.98 -0.99 30.15
CA GLY A 61 -7.67 -0.01 31.19
C GLY A 61 -8.38 1.33 30.98
N LEU A 62 -8.43 1.84 29.75
CA LEU A 62 -9.16 3.07 29.41
C LEU A 62 -10.67 2.93 29.63
N VAL A 63 -11.26 1.75 29.37
CA VAL A 63 -12.67 1.49 29.68
C VAL A 63 -12.93 1.56 31.18
N PHE A 64 -12.13 0.90 32.01
CA PHE A 64 -12.27 0.99 33.47
C PHE A 64 -12.01 2.41 34.00
N LEU A 65 -11.03 3.11 33.43
CA LEU A 65 -10.77 4.51 33.77
C LEU A 65 -11.98 5.39 33.41
N SER A 66 -12.67 5.12 32.30
CA SER A 66 -13.88 5.87 31.95
C SER A 66 -15.01 5.66 32.98
N PHE A 67 -15.19 4.43 33.47
CA PHE A 67 -16.15 4.16 34.55
C PHE A 67 -15.76 4.84 35.86
N LEU A 68 -14.47 4.86 36.20
CA LEU A 68 -13.98 5.58 37.37
C LEU A 68 -14.29 7.08 37.27
N VAL A 69 -14.08 7.70 36.11
CA VAL A 69 -14.41 9.12 35.89
C VAL A 69 -15.91 9.37 36.09
N VAL A 70 -16.78 8.52 35.55
CA VAL A 70 -18.23 8.63 35.76
C VAL A 70 -18.59 8.51 37.24
N ALA A 71 -18.02 7.53 37.95
CA ALA A 71 -18.24 7.35 39.38
C ALA A 71 -17.78 8.57 40.20
N LEU A 72 -16.62 9.15 39.86
CA LEU A 72 -16.11 10.38 40.49
C LEU A 72 -17.01 11.59 40.22
N ILE A 73 -17.55 11.72 39.01
CA ILE A 73 -18.52 12.79 38.69
C ILE A 73 -19.77 12.63 39.55
N VAL A 74 -20.34 11.42 39.64
CA VAL A 74 -21.51 11.15 40.48
C VAL A 74 -21.21 11.44 41.95
N ALA A 75 -20.06 10.98 42.45
CA ALA A 75 -19.62 11.24 43.82
C ALA A 75 -19.43 12.75 44.10
N ALA A 76 -18.86 13.50 43.16
CA ALA A 76 -18.70 14.95 43.28
C ALA A 76 -20.05 15.67 43.31
N VAL A 77 -20.99 15.29 42.46
CA VAL A 77 -22.35 15.84 42.47
C VAL A 77 -23.07 15.52 43.78
N ALA A 78 -22.96 14.28 44.26
CA ALA A 78 -23.54 13.87 45.53
C ALA A 78 -22.94 14.63 46.72
N ALA A 79 -21.61 14.78 46.77
CA ALA A 79 -20.93 15.55 47.80
C ALA A 79 -21.35 17.03 47.80
N LEU A 80 -21.45 17.65 46.62
CA LEU A 80 -21.84 19.05 46.49
C LEU A 80 -23.35 19.26 46.78
N SER A 81 -24.17 18.22 46.59
CA SER A 81 -25.60 18.24 46.95
C SER A 81 -25.86 18.32 48.46
N LEU A 82 -24.84 18.11 49.31
CA LEU A 82 -24.95 18.31 50.75
C LEU A 82 -25.12 19.79 51.13
N VAL A 83 -24.68 20.71 50.27
CA VAL A 83 -24.75 22.17 50.49
C VAL A 83 -25.70 22.84 49.48
N PHE A 84 -25.75 22.35 48.24
CA PHE A 84 -26.59 22.89 47.17
C PHE A 84 -27.72 21.93 46.76
N GLN A 85 -28.76 22.45 46.09
CA GLN A 85 -29.76 21.61 45.43
C GLN A 85 -29.13 20.74 44.32
N LEU A 86 -29.65 19.53 44.09
CA LEU A 86 -29.05 18.54 43.18
C LEU A 86 -28.81 19.08 41.75
N TRP A 87 -29.77 19.85 41.21
CA TRP A 87 -29.65 20.44 39.89
C TRP A 87 -28.52 21.48 39.80
N ALA A 88 -28.34 22.30 40.85
CA ALA A 88 -27.29 23.30 40.91
C ALA A 88 -25.91 22.66 41.07
N ALA A 89 -25.82 21.63 41.93
CA ALA A 89 -24.61 20.83 42.10
C ALA A 89 -24.14 20.21 40.77
N ALA A 90 -25.07 19.61 40.01
CA ALA A 90 -24.78 19.02 38.70
C ALA A 90 -24.27 20.06 37.69
N LEU A 91 -24.87 21.27 37.64
CA LEU A 91 -24.43 22.34 36.76
C LEU A 91 -23.04 22.87 37.12
N ILE A 92 -22.71 22.98 38.41
CA ILE A 92 -21.38 23.44 38.86
C ILE A 92 -20.31 22.43 38.44
N VAL A 93 -20.53 21.14 38.70
CA VAL A 93 -19.58 20.09 38.32
C VAL A 93 -19.44 20.05 36.79
N ALA A 94 -20.54 20.10 36.04
CA ALA A 94 -20.51 20.16 34.58
C ALA A 94 -19.74 21.39 34.06
N GLY A 95 -19.93 22.56 34.66
CA GLY A 95 -19.20 23.78 34.34
C GLY A 95 -17.69 23.66 34.57
N ALA A 96 -17.28 23.01 35.67
CA ALA A 96 -15.87 22.73 35.94
C ALA A 96 -15.24 21.81 34.87
N PHE A 97 -15.93 20.73 34.49
CA PHE A 97 -15.47 19.85 33.41
C PHE A 97 -15.45 20.55 32.05
N LEU A 98 -16.42 21.41 31.75
CA LEU A 98 -16.43 22.20 30.53
C LEU A 98 -15.22 23.14 30.46
N LEU A 99 -14.88 23.80 31.56
CA LEU A 99 -13.69 24.66 31.63
C LEU A 99 -12.41 23.89 31.35
N ILE A 100 -12.26 22.71 31.97
CA ILE A 100 -11.13 21.81 31.71
C ILE A 100 -11.10 21.40 30.23
N ALA A 101 -12.24 20.98 29.66
CA ALA A 101 -12.34 20.58 28.26
C ALA A 101 -11.93 21.72 27.30
N VAL A 102 -12.35 22.96 27.59
CA VAL A 102 -11.95 24.14 26.81
C VAL A 102 -10.44 24.35 26.89
N ILE A 103 -9.82 24.25 28.07
CA ILE A 103 -8.35 24.39 28.23
C ILE A 103 -7.62 23.33 27.39
N PHE A 104 -8.02 22.06 27.47
CA PHE A 104 -7.44 20.99 26.67
C PHE A 104 -7.65 21.20 25.17
N ALA A 105 -8.84 21.64 24.75
CA ALA A 105 -9.13 21.95 23.36
C ALA A 105 -8.26 23.11 22.84
N LEU A 106 -8.04 24.16 23.64
CA LEU A 106 -7.14 25.26 23.29
C LEU A 106 -5.70 24.78 23.17
N ILE A 107 -5.20 24.02 24.14
CA ILE A 107 -3.84 23.45 24.08
C ILE A 107 -3.70 22.54 22.86
N GLY A 108 -4.68 21.68 22.60
CA GLY A 108 -4.72 20.80 21.43
C GLY A 108 -4.70 21.59 20.13
N LEU A 109 -5.49 22.65 20.03
CA LEU A 109 -5.52 23.53 18.87
C LEU A 109 -4.20 24.27 18.67
N LEU A 110 -3.58 24.75 19.75
CA LEU A 110 -2.27 25.41 19.70
C LEU A 110 -1.19 24.44 19.23
N LYS A 111 -1.16 23.23 19.79
CA LYS A 111 -0.23 22.17 19.37
C LYS A 111 -0.45 21.74 17.92
N LEU A 112 -1.70 21.61 17.50
CA LEU A 112 -2.05 21.27 16.12
C LEU A 112 -1.64 22.37 15.13
N LYS A 113 -1.82 23.65 15.51
CA LYS A 113 -1.35 24.79 14.71
C LYS A 113 0.17 24.84 14.62
N SER A 114 0.88 24.54 15.71
CA SER A 114 2.35 24.45 15.70
C SER A 114 2.87 23.25 14.91
N ALA A 115 2.08 22.18 14.77
CA ALA A 115 2.41 21.00 13.97
C ALA A 115 2.08 21.15 12.47
N MET A 116 1.56 22.30 12.02
CA MET A 116 1.38 22.58 10.60
C MET A 116 2.63 23.23 9.98
N PRO A 117 3.03 22.83 8.76
CA PRO A 117 2.28 21.98 7.83
C PRO A 117 2.42 20.47 8.12
N LEU A 118 1.29 19.79 8.36
CA LEU A 118 1.20 18.32 8.49
C LEU A 118 1.45 17.59 7.16
N MET A 119 1.69 18.35 6.07
CA MET A 119 2.17 17.80 4.81
C MET A 119 3.69 17.66 4.91
N PRO A 120 4.24 16.44 4.77
CA PRO A 120 5.68 16.26 4.65
C PRO A 120 6.13 16.82 3.29
N GLU A 121 6.43 18.12 3.24
CA GLU A 121 6.76 18.85 2.01
C GLU A 121 7.95 18.19 1.30
N ASP A 122 8.96 17.75 2.06
CA ASP A 122 10.14 17.07 1.52
C ASP A 122 9.82 15.70 0.91
N ALA A 123 8.92 14.92 1.53
CA ALA A 123 8.54 13.60 0.99
C ALA A 123 7.72 13.74 -0.30
N ILE A 124 6.82 14.72 -0.35
CA ILE A 124 6.04 15.03 -1.55
C ILE A 124 6.95 15.59 -2.65
N ARG A 125 7.95 16.41 -2.29
CA ARG A 125 8.95 16.94 -3.21
C ARG A 125 9.82 15.82 -3.78
N GLY A 126 10.31 14.90 -2.95
CA GLY A 126 11.07 13.73 -3.38
C GLY A 126 10.28 12.87 -4.37
N LEU A 127 9.03 12.55 -4.05
CA LEU A 127 8.16 11.81 -4.98
C LEU A 127 7.93 12.53 -6.30
N ARG A 128 7.77 13.86 -6.30
CA ARG A 128 7.62 14.65 -7.54
C ARG A 128 8.90 14.71 -8.34
N LEU A 129 10.05 14.78 -7.67
CA LEU A 129 11.36 14.71 -8.30
C LEU A 129 11.55 13.36 -8.98
N ASP A 130 11.28 12.27 -8.24
CA ASP A 130 11.42 10.90 -8.76
C ASP A 130 10.48 10.66 -9.94
N LEU A 131 9.25 11.18 -9.89
CA LEU A 131 8.29 11.11 -11.00
C LEU A 131 8.70 11.99 -12.18
N GLY A 132 9.29 13.16 -11.93
CA GLY A 132 9.81 14.06 -12.97
C GLY A 132 10.98 13.41 -13.71
N VAL A 133 11.95 12.87 -12.98
CA VAL A 133 13.08 12.13 -13.53
C VAL A 133 12.62 10.86 -14.26
N ALA A 134 11.63 10.13 -13.73
CA ALA A 134 11.07 8.96 -14.40
C ALA A 134 10.33 9.29 -15.71
N ARG A 135 9.80 10.51 -15.85
CA ARG A 135 9.03 10.97 -17.03
C ARG A 135 9.90 11.64 -18.08
N GLU A 136 10.83 12.49 -17.65
CA GLU A 136 11.59 13.42 -18.51
C GLU A 136 13.08 13.05 -18.59
N GLY A 137 13.55 12.11 -17.76
CA GLY A 137 14.93 11.62 -17.79
C GLY A 137 15.94 12.68 -17.34
N THR A 138 17.14 12.66 -17.94
CA THR A 138 18.24 13.58 -17.62
C THR A 138 17.99 15.04 -17.96
N ASP A 139 16.98 15.34 -18.78
CA ASP A 139 16.61 16.72 -19.15
C ASP A 139 15.70 17.39 -18.10
N PHE A 140 15.30 16.65 -17.06
CA PHE A 140 14.48 17.17 -15.98
C PHE A 140 15.26 18.21 -15.15
N ASP A 141 14.85 19.47 -15.21
CA ASP A 141 15.42 20.54 -14.38
C ASP A 141 14.74 20.59 -13.00
N PRO A 142 15.44 20.22 -11.91
CA PRO A 142 14.89 20.25 -10.56
C PRO A 142 14.53 21.67 -10.08
N GLN A 143 15.15 22.72 -10.64
CA GLN A 143 14.84 24.10 -10.24
C GLN A 143 13.48 24.59 -10.74
N SER A 144 12.90 23.92 -11.74
CA SER A 144 11.56 24.25 -12.25
C SER A 144 10.47 24.05 -11.19
N LEU A 145 10.63 23.05 -10.32
CA LEU A 145 9.71 22.76 -9.21
C LEU A 145 9.73 23.87 -8.16
N ASP A 146 10.92 24.33 -7.78
CA ASP A 146 11.10 25.36 -6.76
C ASP A 146 10.52 26.72 -7.21
N ARG A 147 10.65 27.06 -8.51
CA ARG A 147 10.03 28.27 -9.09
C ARG A 147 8.49 28.17 -9.07
N ALA A 148 7.95 27.02 -9.46
CA ALA A 148 6.51 26.78 -9.46
C ALA A 148 5.90 26.82 -8.05
N ASP A 149 6.59 26.23 -7.06
CA ASP A 149 6.16 26.25 -5.66
C ASP A 149 6.28 27.67 -5.05
N ALA A 150 7.32 28.43 -5.41
CA ALA A 150 7.48 29.83 -4.99
C ALA A 150 6.36 30.74 -5.55
N GLU A 151 5.95 30.57 -6.80
CA GLU A 151 4.81 31.28 -7.39
C GLU A 151 3.48 30.94 -6.69
N ARG A 152 3.25 29.66 -6.39
CA ARG A 152 2.05 29.21 -5.66
C ARG A 152 2.03 29.77 -4.24
N ALA A 153 3.18 29.81 -3.57
CA ALA A 153 3.30 30.42 -2.24
C ALA A 153 3.01 31.93 -2.28
N ARG A 154 3.50 32.65 -3.29
CA ARG A 154 3.18 34.08 -3.50
C ARG A 154 1.68 34.30 -3.73
N LYS A 155 1.06 33.57 -4.66
CA LYS A 155 -0.38 33.64 -4.93
C LYS A 155 -1.23 33.30 -3.70
N LYS A 156 -0.80 32.34 -2.89
CA LYS A 156 -1.48 31.97 -1.64
C LYS A 156 -1.37 33.06 -0.58
N LYS A 157 -0.20 33.71 -0.44
CA LYS A 157 0.01 34.86 0.45
C LYS A 157 -0.81 36.08 0.02
N GLU A 158 -0.85 36.37 -1.29
CA GLU A 158 -1.69 37.42 -1.87
C GLU A 158 -3.19 37.15 -1.66
N ALA A 159 -3.64 35.90 -1.86
CA ALA A 159 -5.02 35.50 -1.60
C ALA A 159 -5.38 35.54 -0.10
N GLN A 160 -4.45 35.19 0.79
CA GLN A 160 -4.65 35.31 2.24
C GLN A 160 -4.69 36.77 2.70
N GLN A 161 -3.86 37.65 2.12
CA GLN A 161 -3.91 39.09 2.37
C GLN A 161 -5.21 39.73 1.85
N ALA A 162 -5.68 39.32 0.68
CA ALA A 162 -6.98 39.74 0.12
C ALA A 162 -8.18 39.23 0.95
N GLN A 163 -8.03 38.11 1.66
CA GLN A 163 -9.03 37.60 2.60
C GLN A 163 -8.97 38.25 3.99
N SER A 164 -7.79 38.66 4.48
CA SER A 164 -7.65 39.37 5.75
C SER A 164 -8.05 40.85 5.68
N GLY A 165 -7.95 41.49 4.50
CA GLY A 165 -8.44 42.85 4.28
C GLY A 165 -9.97 42.97 4.22
N LYS A 166 -10.69 41.87 3.97
CA LYS A 166 -12.16 41.82 3.89
C LYS A 166 -12.88 41.54 5.21
N SER A 167 -12.15 41.44 6.32
CA SER A 167 -12.74 41.09 7.62
C SER A 167 -13.44 42.24 8.36
N LYS A 168 -13.50 43.45 7.79
CA LYS A 168 -14.26 44.58 8.40
C LYS A 168 -15.48 45.06 7.63
N GLU A 169 -15.72 44.61 6.41
CA GLU A 169 -16.93 44.92 5.66
C GLU A 169 -17.23 43.76 4.69
N ALA A 170 -18.17 42.89 5.06
CA ALA A 170 -19.00 42.03 4.20
C ALA A 170 -19.38 40.74 4.94
N GLY A 171 -20.54 40.76 5.59
CA GLY A 171 -21.36 39.56 5.64
C GLY A 171 -21.81 39.20 4.21
N LYS A 172 -21.77 37.89 3.90
CA LYS A 172 -22.15 37.22 2.64
C LYS A 172 -21.13 37.24 1.50
N GLY A 173 -20.80 36.04 1.01
CA GLY A 173 -20.21 35.84 -0.32
C GLY A 173 -18.94 35.00 -0.34
N GLN A 174 -18.99 33.76 0.14
CA GLN A 174 -17.92 32.79 -0.09
C GLN A 174 -18.03 32.30 -1.55
N PRO A 175 -16.95 32.29 -2.36
CA PRO A 175 -17.01 31.78 -3.73
C PRO A 175 -17.41 30.29 -3.71
N ALA A 176 -18.48 29.98 -4.43
CA ALA A 176 -19.10 28.66 -4.46
C ALA A 176 -18.10 27.56 -4.82
N LYS A 177 -18.15 26.45 -4.09
CA LYS A 177 -17.43 25.22 -4.44
C LYS A 177 -17.84 24.80 -5.86
N PRO A 178 -16.91 24.31 -6.70
CA PRO A 178 -17.24 23.92 -8.07
C PRO A 178 -18.42 22.95 -8.10
N ASP A 179 -19.41 23.27 -8.92
CA ASP A 179 -20.69 22.56 -8.98
C ASP A 179 -20.51 21.10 -9.40
N TYR A 180 -21.33 20.22 -8.83
CA TYR A 180 -21.27 18.77 -9.01
C TYR A 180 -21.38 18.36 -10.49
N THR A 181 -22.12 19.14 -11.29
CA THR A 181 -22.30 18.93 -12.72
C THR A 181 -21.01 19.20 -13.53
N GLU A 182 -20.15 20.11 -13.06
CA GLU A 182 -18.83 20.42 -13.63
C GLU A 182 -17.82 19.28 -13.36
N LEU A 183 -17.91 18.66 -12.19
CA LEU A 183 -17.10 17.50 -11.82
C LEU A 183 -17.48 16.25 -12.62
N LEU A 184 -18.77 16.07 -12.94
CA LEU A 184 -19.24 15.00 -13.80
C LEU A 184 -18.78 15.18 -15.25
N ARG A 185 -18.84 16.40 -15.81
CA ARG A 185 -18.29 16.68 -17.15
C ARG A 185 -16.80 16.42 -17.26
N ARG A 186 -15.99 16.85 -16.26
CA ARG A 186 -14.53 16.54 -16.24
C ARG A 186 -14.24 15.05 -16.13
N THR A 187 -15.14 14.28 -15.53
CA THR A 187 -14.95 12.83 -15.40
C THR A 187 -15.30 12.09 -16.69
N ALA A 188 -16.33 12.54 -17.42
CA ALA A 188 -16.65 12.03 -18.76
C ALA A 188 -15.49 12.29 -19.75
N LEU A 189 -14.94 13.51 -19.76
CA LEU A 189 -13.80 13.87 -20.62
C LEU A 189 -12.52 13.07 -20.32
N ARG A 190 -12.29 12.65 -19.07
CA ARG A 190 -11.16 11.77 -18.72
C ARG A 190 -11.34 10.33 -19.21
N ARG A 191 -12.58 9.83 -19.30
CA ARG A 191 -12.82 8.46 -19.78
C ARG A 191 -12.59 8.33 -21.28
N ASP A 192 -13.05 9.31 -22.05
CA ASP A 192 -12.81 9.34 -23.50
C ASP A 192 -11.31 9.47 -23.82
N HIS A 193 -10.57 10.23 -23.01
CA HIS A 193 -9.11 10.37 -23.13
C HIS A 193 -8.34 9.11 -22.70
N LEU A 194 -8.89 8.27 -21.81
CA LEU A 194 -8.29 6.99 -21.45
C LEU A 194 -8.57 5.91 -22.49
N ALA A 195 -9.77 5.93 -23.09
CA ALA A 195 -10.12 5.04 -24.20
C ALA A 195 -9.21 5.25 -25.42
N SER A 196 -8.92 6.51 -25.77
CA SER A 196 -8.00 6.82 -26.87
C SER A 196 -6.54 6.46 -26.59
N LEU A 197 -6.11 6.45 -25.33
CA LEU A 197 -4.78 5.97 -24.93
C LEU A 197 -4.68 4.45 -24.98
N GLN A 198 -5.75 3.74 -24.61
CA GLN A 198 -5.82 2.28 -24.74
C GLN A 198 -5.78 1.84 -26.21
N ASP A 199 -6.48 2.54 -27.10
CA ASP A 199 -6.42 2.31 -28.55
C ASP A 199 -5.01 2.54 -29.11
N GLN A 200 -4.32 3.59 -28.67
CA GLN A 200 -2.93 3.87 -29.07
C GLN A 200 -1.94 2.80 -28.60
N ILE A 201 -2.15 2.26 -27.39
CA ILE A 201 -1.32 1.16 -26.85
C ILE A 201 -1.59 -0.13 -27.62
N THR A 202 -2.85 -0.42 -27.93
CA THR A 202 -3.27 -1.62 -28.67
C THR A 202 -2.77 -1.56 -30.12
N GLN A 203 -2.83 -0.40 -30.76
CA GLN A 203 -2.36 -0.20 -32.13
C GLN A 203 -0.83 -0.25 -32.25
N ARG A 204 -0.09 0.25 -31.25
CA ARG A 204 1.38 0.11 -31.18
C ARG A 204 1.84 -1.31 -30.88
N ALA A 205 1.14 -2.03 -30.00
CA ALA A 205 1.39 -3.45 -29.75
C ALA A 205 1.20 -4.28 -31.04
N SER A 206 0.36 -3.81 -31.97
CA SER A 206 0.02 -4.53 -33.19
C SER A 206 0.96 -4.28 -34.38
N ARG A 207 1.97 -3.41 -34.29
CA ARG A 207 2.71 -2.99 -35.51
C ARG A 207 4.22 -3.15 -35.60
N GLU A 208 5.02 -3.46 -34.57
CA GLU A 208 6.49 -3.52 -34.84
C GLU A 208 7.42 -4.33 -33.92
N SER A 209 6.94 -5.10 -32.94
CA SER A 209 7.88 -5.95 -32.14
C SER A 209 7.41 -7.38 -31.87
N LEU A 210 6.11 -7.66 -31.97
CA LEU A 210 5.61 -9.04 -31.82
C LEU A 210 5.72 -9.85 -33.12
N SER A 211 5.75 -9.22 -34.30
CA SER A 211 5.85 -9.95 -35.58
C SER A 211 7.27 -10.41 -35.90
N ASP A 212 8.29 -9.60 -35.59
CA ASP A 212 9.68 -9.89 -35.97
C ASP A 212 10.34 -10.87 -35.01
N GLU A 213 9.99 -10.82 -33.73
CA GLU A 213 10.46 -11.76 -32.72
C GLU A 213 9.78 -13.13 -32.85
N VAL A 214 8.50 -13.16 -33.21
CA VAL A 214 7.77 -14.41 -33.52
C VAL A 214 8.20 -14.99 -34.87
N GLN A 215 8.48 -14.17 -35.89
CA GLN A 215 8.98 -14.68 -37.17
C GLN A 215 10.41 -15.19 -37.09
N SER A 216 11.28 -14.58 -36.30
CA SER A 216 12.67 -15.06 -36.14
C SER A 216 12.72 -16.37 -35.36
N THR A 217 11.95 -16.51 -34.28
CA THR A 217 11.81 -17.78 -33.54
C THR A 217 11.14 -18.87 -34.38
N ALA A 218 10.11 -18.55 -35.17
CA ALA A 218 9.48 -19.52 -36.07
C ALA A 218 10.41 -19.99 -37.20
N ARG A 219 11.25 -19.09 -37.76
CA ARG A 219 12.26 -19.44 -38.77
C ARG A 219 13.37 -20.30 -38.20
N GLU A 220 13.73 -20.10 -36.94
CA GLU A 220 14.74 -20.89 -36.25
C GLU A 220 14.25 -22.32 -35.96
N VAL A 221 13.01 -22.47 -35.51
CA VAL A 221 12.36 -23.79 -35.34
C VAL A 221 12.21 -24.51 -36.69
N ARG A 222 11.80 -23.79 -37.75
CA ARG A 222 11.65 -24.35 -39.10
C ARG A 222 12.99 -24.75 -39.73
N ARG A 223 14.08 -24.01 -39.48
CA ARG A 223 15.43 -24.43 -39.90
C ARG A 223 15.88 -25.68 -39.17
N ARG A 224 15.60 -25.79 -37.86
CA ARG A 224 15.91 -26.98 -37.06
C ARG A 224 15.10 -28.21 -37.51
N ALA A 225 13.88 -28.00 -38.01
CA ALA A 225 13.04 -29.03 -38.60
C ALA A 225 13.41 -29.38 -40.06
N ALA A 226 13.90 -28.42 -40.84
CA ALA A 226 14.33 -28.62 -42.23
C ALA A 226 15.77 -29.16 -42.34
N SER A 227 16.62 -28.92 -41.34
CA SER A 227 17.92 -29.60 -41.16
C SER A 227 17.71 -30.99 -40.56
N GLY A 228 16.85 -31.79 -41.20
CA GLY A 228 16.72 -33.21 -40.95
C GLY A 228 18.02 -33.92 -41.32
N GLN A 229 19.03 -33.78 -40.47
CA GLN A 229 20.20 -34.63 -40.46
C GLN A 229 19.93 -35.75 -39.46
N SER A 230 19.36 -36.80 -40.04
CA SER A 230 19.48 -38.19 -39.66
C SER A 230 20.78 -38.52 -38.92
N SER A 231 20.63 -38.97 -37.68
CA SER A 231 21.41 -40.09 -37.15
C SER A 231 20.51 -40.91 -36.23
N GLY A 232 19.76 -41.82 -36.86
CA GLY A 232 19.10 -42.92 -36.17
C GLY A 232 19.99 -44.16 -36.19
N SER A 233 20.17 -44.79 -35.02
CA SER A 233 20.43 -46.23 -34.81
C SER A 233 20.46 -46.47 -33.29
N GLY A 234 19.73 -47.36 -32.65
CA GLY A 234 18.78 -48.40 -33.07
C GLY A 234 18.32 -49.17 -31.80
N SER A 235 17.28 -49.99 -31.95
CA SER A 235 16.89 -51.23 -31.22
C SER A 235 17.07 -51.33 -29.69
N GLY A 236 16.16 -51.90 -28.88
CA GLY A 236 15.06 -52.85 -29.08
C GLY A 236 14.42 -53.14 -27.70
N SER A 237 13.09 -53.34 -27.65
CA SER A 237 12.42 -54.63 -27.34
C SER A 237 12.33 -55.05 -25.86
N GLY A 238 11.12 -55.44 -25.44
CA GLY A 238 10.85 -56.32 -24.27
C GLY A 238 9.94 -55.67 -23.23
N SER A 239 8.60 -55.75 -23.36
CA SER A 239 7.71 -56.86 -22.96
C SER A 239 7.38 -56.88 -21.47
N GLY A 240 6.10 -56.95 -21.12
CA GLY A 240 5.65 -57.34 -19.78
C GLY A 240 4.33 -56.72 -19.35
N ALA A 241 3.22 -57.26 -19.85
CA ALA A 241 1.90 -57.02 -19.30
C ALA A 241 1.71 -57.79 -17.98
N SER A 242 0.94 -57.24 -17.04
CA SER A 242 -0.14 -57.96 -16.36
C SER A 242 -0.97 -56.98 -15.54
N ALA A 243 -2.28 -57.16 -15.69
CA ALA A 243 -3.32 -56.53 -14.91
C ALA A 243 -3.28 -57.02 -13.45
N ASP A 244 -3.81 -56.22 -12.53
CA ASP A 244 -4.77 -56.71 -11.54
C ASP A 244 -5.57 -55.53 -10.98
N ALA A 245 -6.88 -55.64 -11.07
CA ALA A 245 -7.87 -54.78 -10.44
C ALA A 245 -8.00 -55.16 -8.96
N HIS A 246 -8.36 -54.23 -8.07
CA HIS A 246 -9.32 -54.42 -6.95
C HIS A 246 -9.52 -53.12 -6.12
N GLY A 247 -10.76 -52.63 -6.08
CA GLY A 247 -11.42 -52.09 -4.87
C GLY A 247 -11.24 -50.61 -4.48
N PRO A 248 -12.28 -49.92 -3.96
CA PRO A 248 -12.38 -48.46 -4.01
C PRO A 248 -12.25 -47.79 -2.62
N ALA A 249 -11.23 -46.96 -2.41
CA ALA A 249 -11.21 -45.96 -1.34
C ALA A 249 -10.03 -45.01 -1.54
N GLY A 250 -10.32 -43.75 -1.92
CA GLY A 250 -9.27 -42.77 -2.19
C GLY A 250 -9.86 -41.37 -2.22
N GLN A 251 -10.39 -40.96 -1.07
CA GLN A 251 -10.91 -39.62 -0.82
C GLN A 251 -9.83 -38.58 -1.18
N ASN A 252 -10.15 -37.67 -2.11
CA ASN A 252 -9.31 -36.53 -2.47
C ASN A 252 -9.10 -35.63 -1.23
N PRO A 253 -7.89 -35.54 -0.62
CA PRO A 253 -7.68 -34.81 0.63
C PRO A 253 -7.66 -33.27 0.45
N VAL A 254 -7.87 -32.78 -0.77
CA VAL A 254 -7.73 -31.36 -1.12
C VAL A 254 -9.06 -30.58 -0.94
N ALA A 255 -10.20 -31.25 -1.07
CA ALA A 255 -11.52 -30.62 -1.03
C ALA A 255 -12.07 -30.35 0.40
N ALA A 256 -11.50 -30.98 1.43
CA ALA A 256 -11.99 -30.86 2.81
C ALA A 256 -11.44 -29.63 3.58
N ARG A 257 -10.45 -28.90 3.04
CA ARG A 257 -9.75 -27.84 3.80
C ARG A 257 -10.34 -26.43 3.67
N TRP A 258 -11.35 -26.24 2.81
CA TRP A 258 -11.84 -24.90 2.47
C TRP A 258 -13.20 -24.54 3.09
N LYS A 259 -13.79 -25.44 3.89
CA LYS A 259 -15.05 -25.17 4.60
C LYS A 259 -14.98 -24.22 5.81
N PRO A 260 -13.83 -23.97 6.50
CA PRO A 260 -13.79 -22.99 7.60
C PRO A 260 -13.75 -21.52 7.16
N LEU A 261 -13.47 -21.21 5.88
CA LEU A 261 -13.31 -19.82 5.42
C LEU A 261 -14.63 -19.15 5.00
N ALA A 262 -15.72 -19.91 4.84
CA ALA A 262 -17.04 -19.34 4.59
C ALA A 262 -17.62 -18.62 5.83
N VAL A 263 -17.14 -18.95 7.04
CA VAL A 263 -17.56 -18.28 8.28
C VAL A 263 -16.88 -16.92 8.47
N PHE A 264 -15.76 -16.64 7.78
CA PHE A 264 -15.09 -15.34 7.85
C PHE A 264 -15.69 -14.27 6.91
N ALA A 265 -16.41 -14.65 5.85
CA ALA A 265 -17.07 -13.70 4.96
C ALA A 265 -18.26 -12.99 5.63
N GLY A 266 -18.91 -13.63 6.62
CA GLY A 266 -20.00 -13.02 7.39
C GLY A 266 -19.53 -11.95 8.39
N SER A 267 -18.29 -12.02 8.88
CA SER A 267 -17.80 -11.13 9.94
C SER A 267 -17.29 -9.78 9.43
N ALA A 268 -16.93 -9.66 8.16
CA ALA A 268 -16.46 -8.39 7.58
C ALA A 268 -17.61 -7.40 7.33
N ALA A 269 -18.81 -7.90 7.03
CA ALA A 269 -19.99 -7.06 6.79
C ALA A 269 -20.50 -6.40 8.08
N ALA A 270 -20.43 -7.09 9.22
CA ALA A 270 -20.87 -6.54 10.51
C ALA A 270 -19.94 -5.42 11.02
N GLY A 271 -18.63 -5.53 10.78
CA GLY A 271 -17.65 -4.50 11.16
C GLY A 271 -17.82 -3.19 10.37
N ALA A 272 -18.18 -3.28 9.09
CA ALA A 272 -18.42 -2.10 8.25
C ALA A 272 -19.69 -1.33 8.66
N VAL A 273 -20.73 -2.02 9.12
CA VAL A 273 -21.96 -1.38 9.64
C VAL A 273 -21.69 -0.71 10.99
N PHE A 274 -20.89 -1.33 11.87
CA PHE A 274 -20.55 -0.74 13.17
C PHE A 274 -19.64 0.50 13.04
N LEU A 275 -18.71 0.52 12.08
CA LEU A 275 -17.90 1.70 11.76
C LEU A 275 -18.72 2.85 11.14
N ARG A 276 -19.77 2.54 10.39
CA ARG A 276 -20.67 3.54 9.80
C ARG A 276 -21.54 4.23 10.85
N GLU A 277 -21.93 3.52 11.91
CA GLU A 277 -22.79 4.07 12.97
C GLU A 277 -22.01 4.95 13.96
N LEU A 278 -20.69 4.72 14.10
CA LEU A 278 -19.81 5.49 15.00
C LEU A 278 -19.42 6.88 14.46
N VAL A 279 -19.64 7.13 13.17
CA VAL A 279 -19.37 8.42 12.50
C VAL A 279 -20.63 9.29 12.42
N LYS A 280 -21.76 8.82 12.93
CA LYS A 280 -23.07 9.49 12.80
C LYS A 280 -23.64 10.10 14.09
N LYS A 281 -22.81 10.39 15.08
CA LYS A 281 -23.17 11.25 16.23
C LYS A 281 -22.30 12.48 16.30
#